data_AF-A0A4Z0MIN0-F1
#
_entry.id   AF-A0A4Z0MIN0-F1
#
_cell.length_a   1.000
_cell.length_b   1.000
_cell.length_c   1.000
_cell.angle_alpha   90.00
_cell.angle_beta   90.00
_cell.angle_gamma   90.00
#
_symmetry.space_group_name_H-M   'P 1'
#
loop_
_entity.id
_entity.type
_entity.pdbx_description
1 polymer ?
#
loop_
_entity_poly.entity_id
_entity_poly.type
_entity_poly.pdbx_seq_one_letter_code
_entity_poly.pdbx_strand_id
1 'polypeptide(L)' 'MNTPLGRLTCERVLAKATSRLGSSILTIYYHPQYGFVQLNYQNINGSFTELKLLSAGSTNELPQAALLPHTF' A
#
# COMPACT_ATOMS: atom_id res chain seq x y z
N MET A 1 12.07 8.97 -1.38
CA MET A 1 10.83 8.82 -2.17
C MET A 1 9.91 10.00 -1.89
N ASN A 2 9.30 10.60 -2.91
CA ASN A 2 8.32 11.68 -2.69
C ASN A 2 6.93 11.06 -2.48
N THR A 3 6.24 11.48 -1.43
CA THR A 3 4.92 10.96 -1.05
C THR A 3 4.00 12.12 -0.67
N PRO A 4 2.68 11.90 -0.54
CA PRO A 4 1.79 12.91 0.02
C PRO A 4 2.12 13.31 1.46
N LEU A 5 2.83 12.47 2.22
CA LEU A 5 3.35 12.78 3.56
C LEU A 5 4.69 13.54 3.54
N GLY A 6 5.16 13.93 2.35
CA GLY A 6 6.47 14.55 2.13
C GLY A 6 7.52 13.56 1.64
N ARG A 7 8.79 13.96 1.72
CA ARG A 7 9.92 13.13 1.27
C ARG A 7 10.32 12.16 2.37
N LEU A 8 10.12 10.86 2.12
CA LEU A 8 10.45 9.78 3.04
C LEU A 8 11.68 9.01 2.59
N THR A 9 12.53 8.64 3.55
CA THR A 9 13.63 7.69 3.36
C THR A 9 13.12 6.29 3.67
N CYS A 10 12.90 5.50 2.63
CA CYS A 10 12.35 4.16 2.77
C CYS A 10 13.41 3.10 2.47
N GLU A 11 13.33 1.98 3.19
CA GLU A 11 14.01 0.75 2.81
C GLU A 11 13.27 0.12 1.64
N ARG A 12 14.02 -0.35 0.63
CA ARG A 12 13.46 -1.02 -0.54
C ARG A 12 13.69 -2.52 -0.43
N VAL A 13 12.61 -3.28 -0.44
CA VAL A 13 12.63 -4.74 -0.54
C VAL A 13 12.20 -5.15 -1.93
N LEU A 14 13.04 -5.94 -2.62
CA LEU A 14 12.72 -6.55 -3.90
C LEU A 14 12.61 -8.06 -3.71
N ALA A 15 11.46 -8.62 -4.06
CA ALA A 15 11.21 -10.04 -4.03
C ALA A 15 10.78 -10.53 -5.41
N LYS A 16 11.23 -11.75 -5.76
CA LYS A 16 10.84 -12.46 -6.97
C LYS A 16 10.30 -13.82 -6.56
N ALA A 17 9.13 -14.16 -7.06
CA ALA A 17 8.57 -15.50 -6.93
C ALA A 17 8.50 -16.16 -8.30
N THR A 18 8.79 -17.45 -8.37
CA THR A 18 8.75 -18.22 -9.62
C THR A 18 8.01 -19.53 -9.37
N SER A 19 7.17 -19.90 -10.33
CA SER A 19 6.42 -21.16 -10.36
C SER A 19 6.40 -21.71 -11.79
N ARG A 20 5.79 -22.88 -12.00
CA ARG A 20 5.55 -23.43 -13.34
C ARG A 20 4.73 -22.49 -14.23
N LEU A 21 3.86 -21.67 -13.64
CA LEU A 21 2.99 -20.75 -14.40
C LEU A 21 3.74 -19.49 -14.85
N GLY A 22 4.89 -19.19 -14.26
CA GLY A 22 5.71 -18.02 -14.58
C GLY A 22 6.26 -17.33 -13.33
N SER A 23 6.65 -16.07 -13.47
CA SER A 23 7.29 -15.30 -12.40
C SER A 23 6.51 -14.03 -12.07
N SER A 24 6.54 -13.65 -10.79
CA SER A 24 6.06 -12.36 -10.32
C SER A 24 7.17 -11.60 -9.60
N ILE A 25 7.02 -10.28 -9.55
CA ILE A 25 7.97 -9.36 -8.91
C ILE A 25 7.20 -8.49 -7.93
N LEU A 26 7.74 -8.34 -6.73
CA LEU A 26 7.21 -7.49 -5.68
C LEU A 26 8.28 -6.49 -5.27
N THR A 27 7.98 -5.19 -5.35
CA THR A 27 8.80 -4.12 -4.80
C THR A 27 8.05 -3.42 -3.69
N ILE A 28 8.60 -3.42 -2.48
CA ILE A 28 8.05 -2.76 -1.30
C ILE A 28 8.97 -1.63 -0.87
N TYR A 29 8.38 -0.51 -0.47
CA TYR A 29 9.04 0.59 0.23
C TYR A 29 8.50 0.68 1.65
N TYR A 30 9.34 0.42 2.64
CA TYR A 30 9.02 0.43 4.06
C TYR A 30 9.67 1.62 4.76
N HIS A 31 8.95 2.28 5.66
CA HIS A 31 9.46 3.34 6.52
C HIS A 31 9.21 2.97 7.99
N PRO A 32 10.21 3.04 8.89
CA PRO A 32 10.07 2.59 10.29
C PRO A 32 8.89 3.20 11.06
N GLN A 33 8.56 4.47 10.79
CA GLN A 33 7.44 5.16 11.44
C GLN A 33 6.07 4.86 10.82
N TYR A 34 6.00 4.64 9.50
CA TYR A 34 4.72 4.59 8.77
C TYR A 34 4.36 3.17 8.29
N GLY A 35 5.28 2.21 8.41
CA GLY A 35 5.11 0.89 7.84
C GLY A 35 5.26 0.90 6.31
N PHE A 36 4.34 0.23 5.63
CA PHE A 36 4.34 0.12 4.17
C PHE A 36 3.92 1.45 3.51
N VAL A 37 4.85 2.07 2.77
CA VAL A 37 4.61 3.35 2.08
C VAL A 37 4.17 3.13 0.63
N GLN A 38 4.75 2.15 -0.06
CA GLN A 38 4.33 1.75 -1.40
C GLN A 38 4.64 0.29 -1.67
N LEU A 39 3.76 -0.36 -2.43
CA LEU A 39 3.90 -1.71 -2.94
C LEU A 39 3.61 -1.70 -4.44
N ASN A 40 4.52 -2.25 -5.22
CA ASN A 40 4.35 -2.50 -6.64
C ASN A 40 4.47 -4.01 -6.87
N TYR A 41 3.39 -4.63 -7.34
CA TYR A 41 3.37 -6.05 -7.68
C TYR A 41 3.15 -6.21 -9.18
N GLN A 42 4.02 -6.95 -9.82
CA GLN A 42 3.85 -7.42 -11.19
C GLN A 42 3.46 -8.90 -11.15
N ASN A 43 2.25 -9.19 -11.60
CA ASN A 43 1.72 -10.55 -11.66
C ASN A 43 2.35 -11.33 -12.83
N ILE A 44 2.13 -12.64 -12.84
CA ILE A 44 2.64 -13.60 -13.84
C ILE A 44 2.22 -13.24 -15.26
N ASN A 45 1.01 -12.69 -15.42
CA ASN A 45 0.50 -12.23 -16.72
C ASN A 45 0.97 -10.80 -17.08
N GLY A 46 1.87 -10.21 -16.30
CA GLY A 46 2.38 -8.86 -16.49
C GLY A 46 1.46 -7.74 -15.99
N SER A 47 0.28 -8.04 -15.43
CA SER A 47 -0.56 -7.01 -14.83
C SER A 47 0.09 -6.41 -13.58
N PHE A 48 -0.21 -5.14 -13.30
CA PHE A 48 0.38 -4.41 -12.18
C PHE A 48 -0.67 -4.08 -11.13
N THR A 49 -0.27 -4.21 -9.86
CA THR A 49 -1.01 -3.70 -8.71
C THR A 49 -0.11 -2.72 -7.96
N GLU A 50 -0.62 -1.52 -7.73
CA GLU A 50 0.05 -0.49 -6.95
C GLU A 50 -0.78 -0.15 -5.71
N LEU A 51 -0.14 -0.15 -4.55
CA LEU A 51 -0.70 0.36 -3.30
C LEU A 51 0.21 1.47 -2.79
N LYS A 52 -0.36 2.59 -2.34
CA LYS A 52 0.36 3.75 -1.81
C LYS A 52 -0.29 4.26 -0.54
N LEU A 53 0.54 4.60 0.44
CA LEU A 53 0.10 5.34 1.62
C LEU A 53 -0.12 6.81 1.24
N LEU A 54 -1.38 7.25 1.30
CA LEU A 54 -1.75 8.62 0.96
C LEU A 54 -1.82 9.53 2.19
N SER A 55 -2.23 8.99 3.34
CA SER A 55 -2.27 9.71 4.61
C SER A 55 -2.09 8.74 5.77
N ALA A 56 -1.61 9.25 6.91
CA ALA A 56 -1.46 8.50 8.14
C ALA A 56 -2.05 9.31 9.30
N GLY A 57 -2.91 8.67 10.09
CA GLY A 57 -3.55 9.25 11.27
C GLY A 57 -4.28 8.15 12.04
N SER A 58 -4.22 8.20 13.37
CA SER A 58 -4.94 7.27 14.25
C SER A 58 -6.20 7.94 14.76
N THR A 59 -7.24 7.98 13.93
CA THR A 59 -8.60 8.20 14.44
C THR A 59 -9.32 6.87 14.35
N ASN A 60 -9.53 6.22 15.50
CA ASN A 60 -10.45 5.07 15.60
C ASN A 60 -11.92 5.51 15.55
N GLU A 61 -12.20 6.74 15.12
CA GLU A 61 -13.55 7.26 14.97
C GLU A 61 -13.99 7.00 13.53
N LEU A 62 -14.95 6.09 13.38
CA LEU A 62 -15.72 5.96 12.15
C LEU A 62 -16.30 7.35 11.80
N PRO A 63 -16.23 7.79 10.53
CA PRO A 63 -16.83 9.05 10.14
C PRO A 63 -18.30 9.08 10.57
N GLN A 64 -18.73 10.13 11.27
CA GLN A 64 -20.13 10.31 11.71
C GLN A 64 -21.14 10.12 10.56
N ALA A 65 -20.72 10.34 9.31
CA ALA A 65 -21.49 10.10 8.09
C ALA A 65 -21.92 8.63 7.88
N ALA A 66 -21.28 7.65 8.54
CA ALA A 66 -21.68 6.24 8.52
C ALA A 66 -22.76 5.90 9.56
N LEU A 67 -23.15 6.85 10.42
CA LEU A 67 -24.12 6.67 11.51
C LEU A 67 -25.46 7.40 11.26
N LEU A 68 -25.78 7.77 10.01
CA LEU A 68 -27.12 8.30 9.73
C LEU A 68 -28.16 7.22 10.10
N PRO A 69 -29.09 7.48 11.04
CA PRO A 69 -30.16 6.55 11.32
C PRO A 69 -30.99 6.43 10.04
N HIS A 70 -31.14 5.22 9.52
CA HIS A 70 -32.24 4.90 8.63
C HIS A 70 -33.52 5.10 9.45
N THR A 71 -34.12 6.29 9.34
CA THR A 71 -35.51 6.50 9.76
C THR A 71 -36.38 5.59 8.92
N PHE A 72 -37.07 4.67 9.61
CA PHE A 72 -38.18 3.88 9.08
C PHE A 72 -39.38 4.77 8.73
#